data_AF-A0A3C1S3J8-F1
#
_entry.id   AF-A0A3C1S3J8-F1
#
_cell.length_a   1.000
_cell.length_b   1.000
_cell.length_c   1.000
_cell.angle_alpha   90.00
_cell.angle_beta   90.00
_cell.angle_gamma   90.00
#
_symmetry.space_group_name_H-M   'P 1'
#
loop_
_entity.id
_entity.type
_entity.pdbx_description
1 polymer ?
#
loop_
_entity_poly.entity_id
_entity_poly.type
_entity_poly.pdbx_seq_one_letter_code
_entity_poly.pdbx_strand_id
1 'polypeptide(L)' 'MTKKSKKVEFFNDSGVNVTKRISEGLTQMIFGTDIDTELDTYDLARSRKSYYYPVYNRQKHIGYGIPK' A
#
# COMPACT_ATOMS: atom_id res chain seq x y z
N MET A 1 -13.37 -16.86 -25.37
CA MET A 1 -12.08 -16.75 -24.65
C MET A 1 -12.20 -15.68 -23.57
N THR A 2 -12.38 -16.09 -22.32
CA THR A 2 -12.44 -15.17 -21.18
C THR A 2 -11.03 -14.60 -20.98
N LYS A 3 -10.84 -13.30 -21.26
CA LYS A 3 -9.60 -12.60 -20.95
C LYS A 3 -9.38 -12.73 -19.44
N LYS A 4 -8.42 -13.57 -19.01
CA LYS A 4 -7.96 -13.59 -17.62
C LYS A 4 -7.41 -12.20 -17.33
N SER A 5 -8.22 -11.35 -16.69
CA SER A 5 -7.76 -10.08 -16.16
C SER A 5 -6.61 -10.42 -15.21
N LYS A 6 -5.38 -10.02 -15.58
CA LYS A 6 -4.22 -10.24 -14.70
C LYS A 6 -4.51 -9.49 -13.41
N LYS A 7 -4.68 -10.23 -12.32
CA LYS A 7 -4.86 -9.66 -10.98
C LYS A 7 -3.67 -8.75 -10.70
N VAL A 8 -3.92 -7.49 -10.42
CA VAL A 8 -2.87 -6.52 -10.10
C VAL A 8 -2.42 -6.78 -8.67
N GLU A 9 -1.12 -6.98 -8.47
CA GLU A 9 -0.51 -7.23 -7.16
C GLU A 9 0.38 -6.06 -6.75
N PHE A 10 0.34 -5.74 -5.46
CA PHE A 10 1.08 -4.68 -4.81
C PHE A 10 2.05 -5.27 -3.80
N PHE A 11 3.24 -4.69 -3.72
CA PHE A 11 4.32 -5.16 -2.86
C PHE A 11 4.92 -4.00 -2.06
N ASN A 12 5.49 -4.27 -0.89
CA ASN A 12 6.34 -3.28 -0.21
C ASN A 12 7.79 -3.36 -0.72
N ASP A 13 8.68 -2.51 -0.20
CA ASP A 13 10.12 -2.55 -0.50
C ASP A 13 10.78 -3.90 -0.16
N SER A 14 10.28 -4.60 0.85
CA SER A 14 10.77 -5.92 1.26
C SER A 14 10.17 -7.09 0.44
N GLY A 15 9.40 -6.82 -0.62
CA GLY A 15 8.78 -7.85 -1.47
C GLY A 15 7.56 -8.55 -0.84
N VAL A 16 7.01 -8.05 0.26
CA VAL A 16 5.79 -8.58 0.90
C VAL A 16 4.56 -8.22 0.06
N ASN A 17 3.70 -9.19 -0.24
CA ASN A 17 2.46 -8.98 -0.99
C ASN A 17 1.43 -8.19 -0.15
N VAL A 18 1.27 -6.92 -0.47
CA VAL A 18 0.37 -5.96 0.19
C VAL A 18 -1.08 -6.20 -0.23
N THR A 19 -1.33 -6.63 -1.47
CA THR A 19 -2.69 -6.95 -1.95
C THR A 19 -3.37 -7.99 -1.06
N LYS A 20 -2.64 -9.02 -0.63
CA LYS A 20 -3.15 -10.03 0.30
C LYS A 20 -3.52 -9.40 1.65
N ARG A 21 -2.64 -8.60 2.24
CA ARG A 21 -2.87 -7.92 3.54
C ARG A 21 -4.06 -6.95 3.49
N ILE A 22 -4.26 -6.25 2.38
CA ILE A 22 -5.45 -5.41 2.17
C ILE A 22 -6.71 -6.27 2.13
N SER A 23 -6.70 -7.37 1.37
CA SER A 23 -7.86 -8.27 1.27
C SER A 23 -8.23 -8.94 2.60
N GLU A 24 -7.25 -9.18 3.46
CA GLU A 24 -7.42 -9.70 4.82
C GLU A 24 -7.74 -8.58 5.84
N GLY A 25 -7.79 -7.31 5.40
CA GLY A 25 -8.08 -6.16 6.25
C GLY A 25 -6.96 -5.80 7.23
N LEU A 26 -5.76 -6.35 7.06
CA LEU A 26 -4.57 -6.13 7.90
C LEU A 26 -3.81 -4.84 7.55
N THR A 27 -4.04 -4.29 6.37
CA THR A 27 -3.38 -3.07 5.88
C THR A 27 -4.41 -2.15 5.24
N GLN A 28 -4.38 -0.87 5.62
CA GLN A 28 -5.03 0.20 4.86
C GLN A 28 -4.03 0.77 3.85
N MET A 29 -4.48 0.98 2.61
CA MET A 29 -3.67 1.58 1.55
C MET A 29 -4.16 2.98 1.20
N ILE A 30 -3.22 3.91 1.05
CA ILE A 30 -3.45 5.27 0.58
C ILE A 30 -2.72 5.41 -0.76
N PHE A 31 -3.45 5.74 -1.83
CA PHE A 31 -2.89 5.91 -3.16
C PHE A 31 -2.40 7.35 -3.35
N GLY A 32 -1.20 7.52 -3.91
CA GLY A 32 -0.54 8.81 -4.09
C GLY A 32 0.93 8.72 -3.71
N THR A 33 1.78 9.46 -4.42
CA THR A 33 3.25 9.37 -4.29
C THR A 33 3.91 10.73 -4.08
N ASP A 34 3.09 11.77 -3.95
CA ASP A 34 3.50 13.13 -3.67
C ASP A 34 3.76 13.33 -2.18
N ILE A 35 4.42 14.46 -1.86
CA ILE A 35 4.83 14.79 -0.50
C ILE A 35 3.64 15.00 0.44
N ASP A 36 2.52 15.52 -0.07
CA ASP A 36 1.31 15.74 0.74
C ASP A 36 0.69 14.40 1.14
N THR A 37 0.58 13.45 0.19
CA THR A 37 0.13 12.09 0.50
C THR A 37 1.02 11.39 1.53
N GLU A 38 2.34 11.59 1.46
CA GLU A 38 3.26 11.04 2.45
C GLU A 38 3.01 11.60 3.85
N LEU A 39 2.90 12.93 3.97
CA LEU A 39 2.64 13.61 5.24
C LEU A 39 1.30 13.17 5.85
N ASP A 40 0.24 13.13 5.05
CA ASP A 40 -1.08 12.68 5.49
C ASP A 40 -1.04 11.21 5.97
N THR A 41 -0.32 10.35 5.24
CA THR A 41 -0.16 8.95 5.61
C THR A 41 0.61 8.81 6.93
N TYR A 42 1.69 9.59 7.08
CA TYR A 42 2.48 9.62 8.31
C TYR A 42 1.64 10.06 9.51
N ASP A 43 0.89 11.15 9.39
CA ASP A 43 0.03 11.66 10.47
C ASP A 43 -1.06 10.65 10.84
N LEU A 44 -1.67 9.99 9.85
CA LEU A 44 -2.63 8.92 10.10
C LEU A 44 -1.99 7.73 10.82
N ALA A 45 -0.83 7.26 10.36
CA ALA A 45 -0.12 6.15 10.99
C ALA A 45 0.23 6.48 12.45
N ARG A 46 0.74 7.70 12.70
CA ARG A 46 1.06 8.20 14.03
C ARG A 46 -0.15 8.25 14.95
N SER A 47 -1.30 8.75 14.46
CA SER A 47 -2.54 8.81 15.25
C SER A 47 -3.02 7.42 15.70
N ARG A 48 -2.70 6.38 14.92
CA ARG A 48 -3.03 4.98 15.18
C ARG A 48 -1.95 4.21 15.94
N LYS A 49 -0.86 4.89 16.34
CA LYS A 49 0.33 4.25 16.92
C LYS A 49 0.90 3.14 16.03
N SER A 50 0.81 3.33 14.72
CA SER A 50 1.30 2.41 13.68
C SER A 50 2.45 3.06 12.90
N TYR A 51 2.93 2.37 11.87
CA TYR A 51 3.95 2.85 10.94
C TYR A 51 3.40 2.83 9.51
N TYR A 52 3.95 3.68 8.63
CA TYR A 52 3.65 3.62 7.20
C TYR A 52 4.83 3.02 6.44
N TYR A 53 4.56 2.43 5.28
CA TYR A 53 5.60 1.92 4.39
C TYR A 53 5.20 2.14 2.93
N PRO A 54 6.15 2.33 2.01
CA PRO A 54 5.86 2.54 0.60
C PRO A 54 5.36 1.25 -0.07
N VAL A 55 4.46 1.41 -1.03
CA VAL A 55 3.81 0.33 -1.78
C VAL A 55 4.04 0.52 -3.27
N TYR A 56 4.41 -0.58 -3.93
CA TYR A 56 4.87 -0.63 -5.30
C TYR A 56 4.04 -1.60 -6.15
N ASN A 57 3.94 -1.29 -7.43
CA ASN A 57 3.46 -2.19 -8.47
C ASN A 57 4.49 -2.20 -9.59
N ARG A 58 5.11 -3.36 -9.85
CA ARG A 58 6.20 -3.50 -10.85
C ARG A 58 7.29 -2.44 -10.67
N GLN A 59 7.80 -2.28 -9.45
CA GLN A 59 8.84 -1.30 -9.06
C GLN A 59 8.41 0.18 -9.15
N LYS A 60 7.22 0.49 -9.66
CA LYS A 60 6.66 1.83 -9.58
C LYS A 60 6.00 2.02 -8.22
N HIS A 61 6.45 3.02 -7.46
CA HIS A 61 5.77 3.47 -6.24
C HIS A 61 4.38 3.99 -6.60
N ILE A 62 3.36 3.59 -5.84
CA ILE A 62 1.95 3.93 -6.12
C ILE A 62 1.20 4.47 -4.90
N GLY A 63 1.82 4.45 -3.72
CA GLY A 63 1.12 4.73 -2.48
C GLY A 63 1.89 4.30 -1.25
N TYR A 64 1.20 4.41 -0.12
CA TYR A 64 1.69 3.98 1.17
C TYR A 64 0.69 3.05 1.84
N GLY A 65 1.20 2.10 2.62
CA GLY A 65 0.42 1.16 3.42
C GLY A 65 0.60 1.44 4.90
N ILE A 66 -0.49 1.31 5.66
CA ILE A 66 -0.51 1.42 7.12
C ILE A 66 -1.07 0.09 7.66
N PRO A 67 -0.28 -0.72 8.39
CA PRO A 67 -0.80 -1.86 9.12
C PRO A 67 -1.82 -1.40 10.18
N LYS A 68 -2.87 -2.19 10.37
CA LYS A 68 -3.76 -2.03 11.51
C LYS A 68 -3.14 -2.53 12.80
#